data_AF-A0A2P6W0Q9-F1
#
_entry.id   AF-A0A2P6W0Q9-F1
#
_cell.length_a   1.000
_cell.length_b   1.000
_cell.length_c   1.000
_cell.angle_alpha   90.00
_cell.angle_beta   90.00
_cell.angle_gamma   90.00
#
_symmetry.space_group_name_H-M   'P 1'
#
loop_
_entity.id
_entity.type
_entity.pdbx_description
1 polymer ?
#
loop_
_entity_poly.entity_id
_entity_poly.type
_entity_poly.pdbx_seq_one_letter_code
_entity_poly.pdbx_strand_id
1 'polypeptide(L)'
;MVSIQGLLTGLFGFYNTVFQPVLSVGPYLALTFFSVALAGIFSVIYWFLLDIEKNKNLKEKISDTQEKMKEARKNDETDKASDHMQKTMELNQKMMMLNFKPMIATMVFVGLIFPWLGATFAPSVDLKQVDSTSYEGNFSYAGETNKITVINETEPVLQVDGEEINQGQKFNQQGISWKFKRFGEGGGGYLGLTGSDGINAKINAVFIPLPVSPPFIGPALNWLGFYILIAMPLTFVFRKMLGVQ
;
A
#
# COMPACT_ATOMS: atom_id res chain seq x y z
N MET A 1 -8.96 -16.32 -23.41
CA MET A 1 -8.06 -15.31 -22.82
C MET A 1 -8.24 -15.37 -21.31
N VAL A 2 -7.16 -15.51 -20.55
CA VAL A 2 -7.22 -15.40 -19.08
C VAL A 2 -7.53 -13.94 -18.74
N SER A 3 -8.65 -13.67 -18.08
CA SER A 3 -8.95 -12.31 -17.61
C SER A 3 -7.98 -11.93 -16.49
N ILE A 4 -7.71 -10.63 -16.33
CA ILE A 4 -6.86 -10.13 -15.23
C ILE A 4 -7.40 -10.60 -13.88
N GLN A 5 -8.72 -10.63 -13.72
CA GLN A 5 -9.38 -11.17 -12.53
C GLN A 5 -9.04 -12.65 -12.30
N GLY A 6 -9.07 -13.50 -13.35
CA GLY A 6 -8.71 -14.92 -13.22
C GLY A 6 -7.26 -15.12 -12.78
N LEU A 7 -6.33 -14.30 -13.29
CA LEU A 7 -4.92 -14.33 -12.87
C LEU A 7 -4.77 -13.88 -11.41
N LEU A 8 -5.43 -12.79 -11.02
CA LEU A 8 -5.39 -12.29 -9.64
C LEU A 8 -5.99 -13.30 -8.65
N THR A 9 -7.11 -13.94 -8.99
CA THR A 9 -7.72 -14.99 -8.17
C THR A 9 -6.75 -16.16 -7.95
N GLY A 10 -6.06 -16.60 -9.02
CA GLY A 10 -5.03 -17.64 -8.90
C GLY A 10 -3.87 -17.23 -8.00
N LEU A 11 -3.34 -16.02 -8.18
CA LEU A 11 -2.27 -15.47 -7.32
C LEU A 11 -2.72 -15.35 -5.87
N PHE A 12 -3.93 -14.87 -5.61
CA PHE A 12 -4.44 -14.70 -4.26
C PHE A 12 -4.62 -16.05 -3.56
N GLY A 13 -5.09 -17.07 -4.27
CA GLY A 13 -5.15 -18.43 -3.76
C GLY A 13 -3.77 -18.99 -3.40
N PHE A 14 -2.77 -18.76 -4.26
CA PHE A 14 -1.38 -19.10 -3.96
C PHE A 14 -0.85 -18.37 -2.72
N TYR A 15 -1.03 -17.05 -2.65
CA TYR A 15 -0.57 -16.25 -1.51
C TYR A 15 -1.26 -16.66 -0.21
N ASN A 16 -2.57 -16.90 -0.22
CA ASN A 16 -3.29 -17.41 0.96
C ASN A 16 -2.70 -18.74 1.42
N THR A 17 -2.38 -19.66 0.49
CA THR A 17 -1.79 -20.96 0.85
C THR A 17 -0.40 -20.80 1.47
N VAL A 18 0.46 -20.00 0.85
CA VAL A 18 1.86 -19.82 1.30
C VAL A 18 1.94 -19.05 2.60
N PHE A 19 1.12 -18.01 2.74
CA PHE A 19 1.20 -17.08 3.86
C PHE A 19 0.20 -17.36 4.97
N GLN A 20 -0.61 -18.42 4.89
CA GLN A 20 -1.56 -18.72 5.96
C GLN A 20 -0.90 -18.87 7.34
N PRO A 21 0.22 -19.59 7.51
CA PRO A 21 0.87 -19.67 8.83
C PRO A 21 1.22 -18.30 9.43
N VAL A 22 1.50 -17.31 8.57
CA VAL A 22 1.79 -15.93 8.98
C VAL A 22 0.50 -15.18 9.30
N LEU A 23 -0.59 -15.40 8.54
CA LEU A 23 -1.88 -14.76 8.81
C LEU A 23 -2.52 -15.30 10.10
N SER A 24 -2.32 -16.58 10.42
CA SER A 24 -2.91 -17.22 11.61
C SER A 24 -2.30 -16.77 12.93
N VAL A 25 -1.08 -16.23 12.96
CA VAL A 25 -0.47 -15.68 14.19
C VAL A 25 -1.05 -14.31 14.58
N GLY A 26 -1.95 -13.79 13.75
CA GLY A 26 -2.71 -12.59 14.02
C GLY A 26 -2.29 -11.39 13.17
N PRO A 27 -3.19 -10.42 13.04
CA PRO A 27 -3.08 -9.27 12.14
C PRO A 27 -1.82 -8.42 12.32
N TYR A 28 -1.48 -8.10 13.57
CA TYR A 28 -0.40 -7.19 13.91
C TYR A 28 0.96 -7.81 13.58
N LEU A 29 1.14 -9.09 13.95
CA LEU A 29 2.36 -9.84 13.65
C LEU A 29 2.48 -10.13 12.16
N ALA A 30 1.39 -10.54 11.52
CA ALA A 30 1.35 -10.77 10.08
C ALA A 30 1.75 -9.52 9.31
N LEU A 31 1.12 -8.37 9.61
CA LEU A 31 1.40 -7.13 8.91
C LEU A 31 2.82 -6.61 9.22
N THR A 32 3.30 -6.76 10.46
CA THR A 32 4.70 -6.45 10.81
C THR A 32 5.67 -7.30 10.00
N PHE A 33 5.42 -8.61 9.89
CA PHE A 33 6.21 -9.52 9.07
C PHE A 33 6.25 -9.05 7.61
N PHE A 34 5.09 -8.73 7.01
CA PHE A 34 5.05 -8.23 5.64
C PHE A 34 5.77 -6.89 5.49
N SER A 35 5.65 -5.97 6.45
CA SER A 35 6.39 -4.71 6.43
C SER A 35 7.90 -4.92 6.39
N VAL A 36 8.42 -5.80 7.25
CA VAL A 36 9.86 -6.11 7.31
C VAL A 36 10.30 -6.81 6.02
N ALA A 37 9.55 -7.83 5.58
CA ALA A 37 9.86 -8.61 4.40
C ALA A 37 9.85 -7.74 3.13
N LEU A 38 8.81 -6.92 2.94
CA LEU A 38 8.72 -6.00 1.80
C LEU A 38 9.81 -4.93 1.82
N ALA A 39 10.12 -4.35 2.98
CA ALA A 39 11.24 -3.42 3.10
C ALA A 39 12.57 -4.07 2.69
N GLY A 40 12.80 -5.31 3.11
CA GLY A 40 13.97 -6.10 2.71
C GLY A 40 13.99 -6.36 1.20
N ILE A 41 12.90 -6.90 0.65
CA ILE A 41 12.76 -7.19 -0.79
C ILE A 41 12.95 -5.92 -1.62
N PHE A 42 12.34 -4.80 -1.26
CA PHE A 42 12.49 -3.53 -1.98
C PHE A 42 13.93 -3.02 -1.93
N SER A 43 14.62 -3.24 -0.82
CA SER A 43 16.02 -2.87 -0.67
C SER A 43 16.92 -3.74 -1.53
N VAL A 44 16.64 -5.05 -1.60
CA VAL A 44 17.36 -5.99 -2.48
C VAL A 44 17.11 -5.66 -3.95
N ILE A 45 15.86 -5.42 -4.37
CA ILE A 45 15.52 -5.01 -5.74
C ILE A 45 16.27 -3.72 -6.10
N TYR A 46 16.28 -2.74 -5.18
CA TYR A 46 16.97 -1.48 -5.40
C TYR A 46 18.48 -1.66 -5.54
N TRP A 47 19.11 -2.40 -4.63
CA TRP A 47 20.53 -2.73 -4.68
C TRP A 47 20.90 -3.47 -5.97
N PHE A 48 20.10 -4.48 -6.36
CA PHE A 48 20.38 -5.32 -7.51
C PHE A 48 20.28 -4.56 -8.85
N LEU A 49 19.32 -3.63 -8.97
CA LEU A 49 19.05 -2.92 -10.22
C LEU A 49 19.77 -1.57 -10.33
N LEU A 50 20.28 -1.03 -9.23
CA LEU A 50 21.00 0.24 -9.24
C LEU A 50 22.48 0.02 -9.55
N ASP A 51 22.97 0.70 -10.57
CA ASP A 51 24.41 0.80 -10.83
C ASP A 51 25.04 1.79 -9.83
N ILE A 52 25.59 1.26 -8.74
CA ILE A 52 26.13 2.04 -7.61
C ILE A 52 27.26 2.96 -8.07
N GLU A 53 28.14 2.48 -8.97
CA GLU A 53 29.29 3.25 -9.45
C GLU A 53 28.83 4.41 -10.35
N LYS A 54 27.94 4.14 -11.32
CA LYS A 54 27.35 5.21 -12.14
C LYS A 54 26.58 6.22 -11.30
N ASN A 55 25.87 5.76 -10.27
CA ASN A 55 25.17 6.64 -9.33
C ASN A 55 26.14 7.58 -8.61
N LYS A 56 27.27 7.06 -8.09
CA LYS A 56 28.30 7.88 -7.42
C LYS A 56 28.95 8.88 -8.37
N ASN A 57 29.40 8.43 -9.54
CA ASN A 57 30.02 9.28 -10.56
C ASN A 57 29.08 10.41 -11.01
N LEU A 58 27.79 10.11 -11.14
CA LEU A 58 26.81 11.08 -11.56
C LEU A 58 26.51 12.13 -10.47
N LYS A 59 26.46 11.72 -9.19
CA LYS A 59 26.38 12.66 -8.06
C LYS A 59 27.55 13.63 -8.08
N GLU A 60 28.76 13.12 -8.24
CA GLU A 60 29.98 13.94 -8.28
C GLU A 60 29.96 14.95 -9.44
N LYS A 61 29.61 14.52 -10.66
CA LYS A 61 29.47 15.41 -11.82
C LYS A 61 28.39 16.47 -11.63
N ILE A 62 27.27 16.13 -10.99
CA ILE A 62 26.21 17.09 -10.66
C ILE A 62 26.77 18.16 -9.72
N SER A 63 27.48 17.77 -8.65
CA SER A 63 28.09 18.70 -7.70
C SER A 63 29.13 19.60 -8.35
N ASP A 64 30.07 19.05 -9.11
CA ASP A 64 31.09 19.82 -9.85
C ASP A 64 30.45 20.82 -10.84
N THR A 65 29.43 20.38 -11.58
CA THR A 65 28.71 21.27 -12.53
C THR A 65 27.93 22.36 -11.78
N GLN A 66 27.37 22.06 -10.61
CA GLN A 66 26.68 23.04 -9.76
C GLN A 66 27.64 24.09 -9.17
N GLU A 67 28.87 23.71 -8.83
CA GLU A 67 29.90 24.65 -8.39
C GLU A 67 30.32 25.59 -9.52
N LYS A 68 30.63 25.05 -10.71
CA LYS A 68 30.94 25.84 -11.91
C LYS A 68 29.81 26.81 -12.30
N MET A 69 28.56 26.37 -12.16
CA MET A 69 27.40 27.24 -12.35
C MET A 69 27.39 28.42 -11.37
N LYS A 70 27.71 28.19 -10.09
CA LYS A 70 27.77 29.25 -9.06
C LYS A 70 28.92 30.22 -9.34
N GLU A 71 30.06 29.72 -9.79
CA GLU A 71 31.22 30.56 -10.17
C GLU A 71 30.90 31.44 -11.38
N ALA A 72 30.34 30.87 -12.45
CA ALA A 72 29.93 31.63 -13.63
C ALA A 72 28.91 32.74 -13.29
N ARG A 73 27.98 32.47 -12.36
CA ARG A 73 27.03 33.48 -11.86
C ARG A 73 27.69 34.59 -11.06
N LYS A 74 28.76 34.30 -10.29
CA LYS A 74 29.51 35.33 -9.54
C LYS A 74 30.34 36.22 -10.48
N ASN A 75 30.74 35.69 -11.62
CA ASN A 75 31.55 36.39 -12.62
C ASN A 75 30.70 37.08 -13.70
N ASP A 76 29.37 37.19 -13.51
CA ASP A 76 28.40 37.73 -14.48
C ASP A 76 28.45 37.06 -15.88
N GLU A 77 28.94 35.82 -15.96
CA GLU A 77 29.05 35.03 -17.20
C GLU A 77 27.73 34.29 -17.50
N THR A 78 26.71 35.06 -17.86
CA THR A 78 25.32 34.59 -18.04
C THR A 78 25.19 33.38 -18.98
N ASP A 79 25.91 33.36 -20.09
CA ASP A 79 25.86 32.27 -21.07
C ASP A 79 26.45 30.96 -20.50
N LYS A 80 27.62 31.01 -19.87
CA LYS A 80 28.24 29.85 -19.23
C LYS A 80 27.41 29.33 -18.05
N ALA A 81 26.80 30.25 -17.29
CA ALA A 81 25.88 29.88 -16.22
C ALA A 81 24.65 29.12 -16.75
N SER A 82 24.12 29.52 -17.91
CA SER A 82 23.05 28.82 -18.62
C SER A 82 23.50 27.43 -19.09
N ASP A 83 24.68 27.31 -19.68
CA ASP A 83 25.25 26.03 -20.13
C ASP A 83 25.42 25.04 -18.98
N HIS A 84 25.98 25.48 -17.85
CA HIS A 84 26.11 24.64 -16.65
C HIS A 84 24.76 24.25 -16.04
N MET A 85 23.74 25.12 -16.15
CA MET A 85 22.39 24.79 -15.75
C MET A 85 21.79 23.68 -16.62
N GLN A 86 21.88 23.81 -17.96
CA GLN A 86 21.45 22.76 -18.90
C GLN A 86 22.18 21.45 -18.61
N LYS A 87 23.50 21.51 -18.39
CA LYS A 87 24.29 20.32 -18.09
C LYS A 87 23.89 19.66 -16.78
N THR A 88 23.60 20.45 -15.74
CA THR A 88 23.08 19.95 -14.46
C THR A 88 21.74 19.25 -14.66
N MET A 89 20.85 19.81 -15.49
CA MET A 89 19.57 19.21 -15.81
C MET A 89 19.74 17.87 -16.55
N GLU A 90 20.62 17.79 -17.56
CA GLU A 90 20.94 16.53 -18.25
C GLU A 90 21.46 15.45 -17.28
N LEU A 91 22.37 15.82 -16.38
CA LEU A 91 22.93 14.89 -15.40
C LEU A 91 21.87 14.43 -14.40
N ASN A 92 20.98 15.33 -13.96
CA ASN A 92 19.83 14.98 -13.12
C ASN A 92 18.85 14.04 -13.83
N GLN A 93 18.61 14.21 -15.12
CA GLN A 93 17.77 13.29 -15.90
C GLN A 93 18.40 11.90 -15.99
N LYS A 94 19.71 11.81 -16.25
CA LYS A 94 20.44 10.54 -16.22
C LYS A 94 20.34 9.87 -14.84
N MET A 95 20.38 10.67 -13.77
CA MET A 95 20.30 10.20 -12.39
C MET A 95 18.91 9.66 -12.09
N MET A 96 17.89 10.39 -12.52
CA MET A 96 16.51 9.96 -12.43
C MET A 96 16.30 8.64 -13.18
N MET A 97 16.74 8.53 -14.44
CA MET A 97 16.61 7.31 -15.23
C MET A 97 17.33 6.11 -14.62
N LEU A 98 18.50 6.33 -14.01
CA LEU A 98 19.23 5.29 -13.30
C LEU A 98 18.42 4.76 -12.09
N ASN A 99 17.79 5.66 -11.33
CA ASN A 99 16.92 5.29 -10.21
C ASN A 99 15.54 4.76 -10.66
N PHE A 100 15.11 5.09 -11.88
CA PHE A 100 13.81 4.70 -12.42
C PHE A 100 13.71 3.19 -12.67
N LYS A 101 14.82 2.53 -13.05
CA LYS A 101 14.86 1.08 -13.23
C LYS A 101 14.44 0.32 -11.96
N PRO A 102 15.09 0.53 -10.79
CA PRO A 102 14.61 0.02 -9.52
C PRO A 102 13.16 0.39 -9.22
N MET A 103 12.77 1.64 -9.45
CA MET A 103 11.42 2.13 -9.14
C MET A 103 10.35 1.34 -9.90
N ILE A 104 10.52 1.16 -11.21
CA ILE A 104 9.56 0.41 -12.03
C ILE A 104 9.51 -1.06 -11.63
N ALA A 105 10.66 -1.68 -11.35
CA ALA A 105 10.68 -3.05 -10.84
C ALA A 105 9.92 -3.18 -9.52
N THR A 106 10.12 -2.24 -8.59
CA THR A 106 9.34 -2.21 -7.34
C THR A 106 7.86 -1.95 -7.58
N MET A 107 7.49 -1.11 -8.54
CA MET A 107 6.10 -0.81 -8.87
C MET A 107 5.38 -2.05 -9.44
N VAL A 108 6.03 -2.78 -10.35
CA VAL A 108 5.49 -4.03 -10.89
C VAL A 108 5.31 -5.05 -9.77
N PHE A 109 6.31 -5.20 -8.91
CA PHE A 109 6.22 -6.09 -7.76
C PHE A 109 5.10 -5.70 -6.78
N VAL A 110 4.99 -4.40 -6.46
CA VAL A 110 3.90 -3.84 -5.64
C VAL A 110 2.55 -4.15 -6.27
N GLY A 111 2.39 -3.94 -7.58
CA GLY A 111 1.16 -4.24 -8.31
C GLY A 111 0.74 -5.71 -8.25
N LEU A 112 1.67 -6.63 -8.01
CA LEU A 112 1.37 -8.07 -7.88
C LEU A 112 0.96 -8.47 -6.46
N ILE A 113 1.44 -7.78 -5.42
CA ILE A 113 1.26 -8.19 -4.02
C ILE A 113 0.32 -7.28 -3.21
N PHE A 114 0.27 -5.98 -3.52
CA PHE A 114 -0.57 -5.03 -2.79
C PHE A 114 -2.07 -5.23 -2.99
N PRO A 115 -2.57 -5.61 -4.17
CA PRO A 115 -3.99 -5.95 -4.31
C PRO A 115 -4.41 -7.08 -3.37
N TRP A 116 -3.54 -8.07 -3.17
CA TRP A 116 -3.77 -9.16 -2.22
C TRP A 116 -3.76 -8.66 -0.77
N LEU A 117 -2.71 -7.92 -0.36
CA LEU A 117 -2.65 -7.33 0.98
C LEU A 117 -3.88 -6.45 1.28
N GLY A 118 -4.33 -5.68 0.28
CA GLY A 118 -5.52 -4.86 0.36
C GLY A 118 -6.79 -5.70 0.56
N ALA A 119 -6.96 -6.79 -0.20
CA ALA A 119 -8.07 -7.71 -0.02
C ALA A 119 -8.03 -8.42 1.34
N THR A 120 -6.84 -8.73 1.86
CA THR A 120 -6.67 -9.40 3.16
C THR A 120 -6.95 -8.46 4.33
N PHE A 121 -6.50 -7.20 4.30
CA PHE A 121 -6.58 -6.30 5.47
C PHE A 121 -7.58 -5.13 5.32
N ALA A 122 -8.17 -4.94 4.15
CA ALA A 122 -9.31 -4.05 3.90
C ALA A 122 -10.33 -4.72 2.98
N PRO A 123 -10.92 -5.85 3.42
CA PRO A 123 -11.85 -6.62 2.62
C PRO A 123 -13.12 -5.83 2.33
N SER A 124 -13.62 -6.05 1.13
CA SER A 124 -14.97 -5.73 0.71
C SER A 124 -15.79 -7.00 0.77
N VAL A 125 -16.91 -6.95 1.49
CA VAL A 125 -17.82 -8.08 1.58
C VAL A 125 -18.93 -7.88 0.59
N ASP A 126 -19.02 -8.80 -0.37
CA ASP A 126 -20.15 -8.89 -1.29
C ASP A 126 -21.38 -9.34 -0.52
N LEU A 127 -22.46 -8.56 -0.63
CA LEU A 127 -23.70 -8.82 0.09
C LEU A 127 -24.79 -9.26 -0.87
N LYS A 128 -25.52 -10.30 -0.47
CA LYS A 128 -26.73 -10.76 -1.15
C LYS A 128 -27.94 -10.31 -0.36
N GLN A 129 -28.94 -9.78 -1.06
CA GLN A 129 -30.20 -9.42 -0.43
C GLN A 129 -30.91 -10.70 0.03
N VAL A 130 -31.29 -10.73 1.31
CA VAL A 130 -32.05 -11.83 1.91
C VAL A 130 -33.50 -11.41 2.14
N ASP A 131 -33.71 -10.18 2.63
CA ASP A 131 -35.03 -9.58 2.84
C ASP A 131 -35.15 -8.19 2.18
N SER A 132 -36.29 -7.52 2.33
CA SER A 132 -36.50 -6.16 1.80
C SER A 132 -35.51 -5.13 2.35
N THR A 133 -35.00 -5.34 3.58
CA THR A 133 -34.07 -4.44 4.26
C THR A 133 -32.75 -5.13 4.67
N SER A 134 -32.67 -6.46 4.59
CA SER A 134 -31.52 -7.22 5.10
C SER A 134 -30.65 -7.80 3.99
N TYR A 135 -29.33 -7.66 4.15
CA TYR A 135 -28.31 -8.14 3.23
C TYR A 135 -27.29 -9.00 3.97
N GLU A 136 -26.97 -10.18 3.48
CA GLU A 136 -26.00 -11.09 4.11
C GLU A 136 -24.76 -11.27 3.23
N GLY A 137 -23.60 -11.38 3.87
CA GLY A 137 -22.34 -11.70 3.20
C GLY A 137 -21.38 -12.47 4.08
N ASN A 138 -20.37 -13.02 3.42
CA ASN A 138 -19.30 -13.78 4.08
C ASN A 138 -18.07 -12.89 4.21
N PHE A 139 -17.76 -12.52 5.43
CA PHE A 139 -16.52 -11.84 5.78
C PHE A 139 -15.45 -12.89 6.06
N SER A 140 -14.34 -12.87 5.32
CA SER A 140 -13.25 -13.83 5.50
C SER A 140 -11.93 -13.15 5.80
N TYR A 141 -11.24 -13.61 6.83
CA TYR A 141 -9.89 -13.19 7.19
C TYR A 141 -9.10 -14.38 7.76
N ALA A 142 -7.82 -14.50 7.41
CA ALA A 142 -6.92 -15.57 7.88
C ALA A 142 -7.50 -17.00 7.77
N GLY A 143 -8.30 -17.27 6.73
CA GLY A 143 -8.93 -18.57 6.49
C GLY A 143 -10.20 -18.84 7.32
N GLU A 144 -10.58 -17.92 8.20
CA GLU A 144 -11.83 -17.96 8.95
C GLU A 144 -12.90 -17.12 8.25
N THR A 145 -14.08 -17.71 8.08
CA THR A 145 -15.24 -17.02 7.48
C THR A 145 -16.32 -16.79 8.53
N ASN A 146 -16.67 -15.54 8.76
CA ASN A 146 -17.80 -15.14 9.58
C ASN A 146 -18.90 -14.57 8.68
N LYS A 147 -20.15 -14.90 9.02
CA LYS A 147 -21.29 -14.24 8.37
C LYS A 147 -21.46 -12.85 8.94
N ILE A 148 -21.75 -11.91 8.06
CA ILE A 148 -22.16 -10.56 8.44
C ILE A 148 -23.52 -10.25 7.83
N THR A 149 -24.32 -9.51 8.57
CA THR A 149 -25.63 -9.05 8.10
C THR A 149 -25.64 -7.54 8.13
N VAL A 150 -26.14 -6.90 7.08
CA VAL A 150 -26.36 -5.45 7.03
C VAL A 150 -27.85 -5.21 6.91
N ILE A 151 -28.40 -4.48 7.87
CA ILE A 151 -29.79 -4.05 7.88
C ILE A 151 -29.84 -2.59 7.41
N ASN A 152 -30.60 -2.34 6.37
CA ASN A 152 -30.74 -1.04 5.71
C ASN A 152 -32.20 -0.56 5.83
N GLU A 153 -32.54 0.05 6.96
CA GLU A 153 -33.85 0.65 7.21
C GLU A 153 -33.83 2.17 7.00
N THR A 154 -33.23 2.92 7.94
CA THR A 154 -33.05 4.38 7.84
C THR A 154 -31.59 4.74 7.65
N GLU A 155 -30.71 4.10 8.42
CA GLU A 155 -29.26 4.12 8.25
C GLU A 155 -28.74 2.67 8.20
N PRO A 156 -27.75 2.35 7.35
CA PRO A 156 -27.22 1.00 7.29
C PRO A 156 -26.47 0.65 8.57
N VAL A 157 -26.89 -0.42 9.24
CA VAL A 157 -26.25 -1.00 10.42
C VAL A 157 -25.72 -2.39 10.09
N LEU A 158 -24.49 -2.65 10.50
CA LEU A 158 -23.84 -3.95 10.40
C LEU A 158 -24.12 -4.74 11.68
N GLN A 159 -24.77 -5.89 11.57
CA GLN A 159 -24.88 -6.86 12.64
C GLN A 159 -23.75 -7.89 12.58
N VAL A 160 -22.97 -7.95 13.67
CA VAL A 160 -21.93 -8.95 13.90
C VAL A 160 -22.15 -9.56 15.27
N ASP A 161 -22.28 -10.88 15.36
CA ASP A 161 -22.48 -11.62 16.62
C ASP A 161 -23.65 -11.10 17.49
N GLY A 162 -24.68 -10.49 16.86
CA GLY A 162 -25.85 -9.93 17.54
C GLY A 162 -25.69 -8.48 18.02
N GLU A 163 -24.54 -7.84 17.80
CA GLU A 163 -24.33 -6.40 18.05
C GLU A 163 -24.58 -5.57 16.80
N GLU A 164 -25.27 -4.43 16.95
CA GLU A 164 -25.52 -3.47 15.87
C GLU A 164 -24.44 -2.38 15.81
N ILE A 165 -23.77 -2.31 14.66
CA ILE A 165 -22.64 -1.40 14.42
C ILE A 165 -23.02 -0.40 13.33
N ASN A 166 -23.13 0.87 13.70
CA ASN A 166 -23.41 1.95 12.76
C ASN A 166 -22.21 2.24 11.84
N GLN A 167 -22.47 2.87 10.70
CA GLN A 167 -21.39 3.36 9.85
C GLN A 167 -20.44 4.28 10.61
N GLY A 168 -19.15 4.01 10.49
CA GLY A 168 -18.12 4.78 11.17
C GLY A 168 -17.71 4.24 12.54
N GLN A 169 -18.51 3.36 13.15
CA GLN A 169 -18.21 2.72 14.42
C GLN A 169 -17.19 1.58 14.25
N LYS A 170 -16.49 1.28 15.34
CA LYS A 170 -15.52 0.18 15.41
C LYS A 170 -16.17 -1.01 16.11
N PHE A 171 -15.82 -2.21 15.67
CA PHE A 171 -16.19 -3.46 16.31
C PHE A 171 -14.96 -4.37 16.38
N ASN A 172 -14.93 -5.31 17.32
CA ASN A 172 -13.80 -6.23 17.44
C ASN A 172 -14.21 -7.60 16.93
N GLN A 173 -13.47 -8.13 15.97
CA GLN A 173 -13.67 -9.48 15.46
C GLN A 173 -12.30 -10.10 15.13
N GLN A 174 -12.09 -11.36 15.52
CA GLN A 174 -10.83 -12.08 15.29
C GLN A 174 -9.59 -11.37 15.87
N GLY A 175 -9.76 -10.71 17.03
CA GLY A 175 -8.68 -9.95 17.68
C GLY A 175 -8.27 -8.68 16.95
N ILE A 176 -9.06 -8.23 15.97
CA ILE A 176 -8.83 -7.02 15.18
C ILE A 176 -9.97 -6.03 15.45
N SER A 177 -9.62 -4.77 15.60
CA SER A 177 -10.61 -3.70 15.55
C SER A 177 -10.93 -3.39 14.09
N TRP A 178 -12.16 -3.67 13.66
CA TRP A 178 -12.67 -3.36 12.34
C TRP A 178 -13.51 -2.10 12.39
N LYS A 179 -13.58 -1.39 11.27
CA LYS A 179 -14.44 -0.21 11.11
C LYS A 179 -15.35 -0.41 9.91
N PHE A 180 -16.66 -0.37 10.15
CA PHE A 180 -17.65 -0.35 9.08
C PHE A 180 -17.58 1.02 8.39
N LYS A 181 -17.17 1.04 7.12
CA LYS A 181 -16.80 2.28 6.40
C LYS A 181 -17.90 2.77 5.49
N ARG A 182 -18.53 1.86 4.74
CA ARG A 182 -19.52 2.20 3.73
C ARG A 182 -20.35 0.98 3.39
N PHE A 183 -21.61 1.22 3.08
CA PHE A 183 -22.54 0.28 2.45
C PHE A 183 -23.12 0.91 1.17
N GLY A 184 -23.31 0.11 0.12
CA GLY A 184 -24.01 0.51 -1.09
C GLY A 184 -23.47 -0.14 -2.36
N GLU A 185 -24.04 0.25 -3.50
CA GLU A 185 -23.56 -0.17 -4.82
C GLU A 185 -22.25 0.52 -5.19
N GLY A 186 -21.29 -0.26 -5.68
CA GLY A 186 -20.06 0.25 -6.27
C GLY A 186 -19.00 -0.83 -6.44
N GLY A 187 -17.93 -0.55 -7.18
CA GLY A 187 -16.80 -1.48 -7.35
C GLY A 187 -16.20 -1.88 -5.99
N GLY A 188 -16.54 -3.09 -5.55
CA GLY A 188 -16.30 -3.58 -4.20
C GLY A 188 -14.94 -4.23 -4.07
N GLY A 189 -13.85 -3.51 -4.29
CA GLY A 189 -12.51 -4.11 -4.18
C GLY A 189 -11.40 -3.11 -3.94
N TYR A 190 -10.26 -3.59 -3.45
CA TYR A 190 -9.07 -2.76 -3.31
C TYR A 190 -8.65 -2.26 -4.70
N LEU A 191 -8.65 -0.94 -4.90
CA LEU A 191 -8.44 -0.28 -6.20
C LEU A 191 -9.40 -0.76 -7.32
N GLY A 192 -10.57 -1.30 -6.96
CA GLY A 192 -11.53 -1.85 -7.93
C GLY A 192 -11.10 -3.17 -8.58
N LEU A 193 -10.05 -3.82 -8.08
CA LEU A 193 -9.48 -5.04 -8.69
C LEU A 193 -10.09 -6.34 -8.18
N THR A 194 -10.75 -6.30 -7.03
CA THR A 194 -11.14 -7.49 -6.26
C THR A 194 -12.64 -7.56 -5.98
N GLY A 195 -13.42 -6.70 -6.63
CA GLY A 195 -14.84 -6.52 -6.33
C GLY A 195 -15.79 -7.01 -7.39
N SER A 196 -16.92 -7.53 -6.92
CA SER A 196 -18.08 -7.74 -7.78
C SER A 196 -18.83 -6.42 -7.99
N ASP A 197 -19.47 -6.29 -9.15
CA ASP A 197 -20.46 -5.25 -9.40
C ASP A 197 -21.74 -5.65 -8.63
N GLY A 198 -21.97 -4.98 -7.49
CA GLY A 198 -23.09 -5.30 -6.59
C GLY A 198 -23.08 -4.47 -5.30
N ILE A 199 -23.99 -4.80 -4.39
CA ILE A 199 -24.07 -4.19 -3.06
C ILE A 199 -22.96 -4.78 -2.20
N ASN A 200 -22.09 -3.93 -1.66
CA ASN A 200 -21.02 -4.35 -0.75
C ASN A 200 -20.98 -3.54 0.54
N ALA A 201 -20.46 -4.19 1.57
CA ALA A 201 -19.98 -3.53 2.79
C ALA A 201 -18.46 -3.44 2.75
N LYS A 202 -17.93 -2.21 2.88
CA LYS A 202 -16.50 -1.98 3.03
C LYS A 202 -16.15 -1.97 4.51
N ILE A 203 -15.23 -2.85 4.90
CA ILE A 203 -14.77 -3.01 6.27
C ILE A 203 -13.25 -2.84 6.27
N ASN A 204 -12.75 -1.96 7.13
CA ASN A 204 -11.31 -1.70 7.22
C ASN A 204 -10.79 -2.17 8.57
N ALA A 205 -9.70 -2.93 8.57
CA ALA A 205 -8.95 -3.17 9.79
C ALA A 205 -8.32 -1.87 10.30
N VAL A 206 -8.43 -1.66 11.61
CA VAL A 206 -7.92 -0.54 12.37
C VAL A 206 -6.81 -1.06 13.27
N PHE A 207 -5.59 -0.60 13.03
CA PHE A 207 -4.41 -1.10 13.74
C PHE A 207 -4.02 -0.18 14.91
N ILE A 208 -3.78 1.10 14.62
CA ILE A 208 -3.32 2.07 15.61
C ILE A 208 -4.34 3.21 15.71
N PRO A 209 -5.02 3.40 16.86
CA PRO A 209 -5.81 4.60 17.10
C PRO A 209 -4.87 5.82 17.16
N LEU A 210 -5.26 6.91 16.50
CA LEU A 210 -4.49 8.15 16.54
C LEU A 210 -5.08 9.09 17.60
N PRO A 211 -4.23 9.81 18.37
CA PRO A 211 -4.69 10.75 19.40
C PRO A 211 -5.38 11.99 18.81
N VAL A 212 -5.09 12.31 17.55
CA VAL A 212 -5.71 13.38 16.76
C VAL A 212 -6.10 12.79 15.41
N SER A 213 -7.17 13.31 14.80
CA SER A 213 -7.72 12.80 13.53
C SER A 213 -7.34 13.75 12.38
N PRO A 214 -6.28 13.47 11.59
CA PRO A 214 -5.97 14.27 10.41
C PRO A 214 -7.10 14.15 9.38
N PRO A 215 -7.39 15.23 8.63
CA PRO A 215 -8.48 15.24 7.65
C PRO A 215 -8.37 14.15 6.57
N PHE A 216 -7.16 13.68 6.23
CA PHE A 216 -6.93 12.67 5.19
C PHE A 216 -6.74 11.24 5.69
N ILE A 217 -6.32 11.06 6.95
CA ILE A 217 -5.96 9.74 7.52
C ILE A 217 -7.08 9.23 8.43
N GLY A 218 -7.85 10.15 9.02
CA GLY A 218 -8.92 9.84 9.95
C GLY A 218 -8.41 9.49 11.36
N PRO A 219 -9.30 8.98 12.23
CA PRO A 219 -9.01 8.78 13.66
C PRO A 219 -8.10 7.58 13.97
N ALA A 220 -7.68 6.81 12.96
CA ALA A 220 -6.85 5.64 13.17
C ALA A 220 -6.11 5.24 11.90
N LEU A 221 -4.92 4.63 12.06
CA LEU A 221 -4.16 4.05 10.96
C LEU A 221 -4.80 2.72 10.53
N ASN A 222 -5.06 2.62 9.23
CA ASN A 222 -5.40 1.39 8.55
C ASN A 222 -4.13 0.54 8.32
N TRP A 223 -4.31 -0.62 7.69
CA TRP A 223 -3.21 -1.52 7.36
C TRP A 223 -2.10 -0.85 6.53
N LEU A 224 -2.46 0.02 5.58
CA LEU A 224 -1.48 0.68 4.72
C LEU A 224 -0.62 1.66 5.52
N GLY A 225 -1.23 2.43 6.42
CA GLY A 225 -0.54 3.36 7.31
C GLY A 225 0.38 2.62 8.29
N PHE A 226 -0.10 1.54 8.90
CA PHE A 226 0.72 0.68 9.76
C PHE A 226 1.91 0.09 8.99
N TYR A 227 1.66 -0.40 7.78
CA TYR A 227 2.69 -0.93 6.90
C TYR A 227 3.79 0.11 6.62
N ILE A 228 3.42 1.31 6.18
CA ILE A 228 4.35 2.40 5.83
C ILE A 228 5.17 2.83 7.05
N LEU A 229 4.55 2.92 8.22
CA LEU A 229 5.19 3.33 9.46
C LEU A 229 6.39 2.43 9.82
N ILE A 230 6.25 1.12 9.59
CA ILE A 230 7.32 0.15 9.85
C ILE A 230 8.28 0.06 8.65
N ALA A 231 7.75 -0.03 7.43
CA ALA A 231 8.55 -0.32 6.25
C ALA A 231 9.48 0.83 5.84
N MET A 232 9.06 2.09 6.02
CA MET A 232 9.85 3.26 5.60
C MET A 232 11.21 3.37 6.35
N PRO A 233 11.27 3.37 7.69
CA PRO A 233 12.55 3.41 8.40
C PRO A 233 13.39 2.14 8.13
N LEU A 234 12.76 0.96 8.07
CA LEU A 234 13.48 -0.28 7.76
C LEU A 234 14.10 -0.28 6.37
N THR A 235 13.41 0.26 5.37
CA THR A 235 13.94 0.38 4.01
C THR A 235 15.22 1.20 3.99
N PHE A 236 15.27 2.29 4.77
CA PHE A 236 16.49 3.09 4.91
C PHE A 236 17.63 2.28 5.56
N VAL A 237 17.33 1.55 6.64
CA VAL A 237 18.32 0.68 7.31
C VAL A 237 18.84 -0.40 6.36
N PHE A 238 17.95 -1.12 5.67
CA PHE A 238 18.35 -2.17 4.72
C PHE A 238 19.17 -1.63 3.55
N ARG A 239 18.76 -0.51 2.94
CA ARG A 239 19.52 0.11 1.84
C ARG A 239 20.90 0.60 2.28
N LYS A 240 21.01 1.12 3.50
CA LYS A 240 22.29 1.52 4.09
C LYS A 240 23.19 0.31 4.32
N MET A 241 22.65 -0.80 4.83
CA MET A 241 23.41 -2.06 4.99
C MET A 241 23.90 -2.62 3.65
N LEU A 242 23.13 -2.44 2.58
CA LEU A 242 23.50 -2.84 1.21
C LEU A 242 24.42 -1.82 0.50
N GLY A 243 24.79 -0.71 1.16
CA GLY A 243 25.72 0.30 0.61
C GLY A 243 25.15 1.15 -0.53
N VAL A 244 23.82 1.23 -0.65
CA VAL A 244 23.14 1.95 -1.74
C VAL A 244 22.68 3.36 -1.35
N GLN A 245 22.60 3.62 -0.04
CA GLN A 245 22.29 4.90 0.57
C GLN A 245 23.46 5.42 1.39
#